data_AF-A0A2P5N2G3-F1
#
_entry.id   AF-A0A2P5N2G3-F1
#
_cell.length_a   1.000
_cell.length_b   1.000
_cell.length_c   1.000
_cell.angle_alpha   90.00
_cell.angle_beta   90.00
_cell.angle_gamma   90.00
#
_symmetry.space_group_name_H-M   'P 1'
#
loop_
_entity.id
_entity.type
_entity.pdbx_description
1 polymer ?
#
loop_
_entity_poly.entity_id
_entity_poly.type
_entity_poly.pdbx_seq_one_letter_code
_entity_poly.pdbx_strand_id
1 'polypeptide(L)'
;MERNYQVANPKNIDPYELHCRTAYHEAGHAAAIHIRNRQKQLPPVFFEIQVKRPHASEMDFFAKVIDGNLIQNLPIAVIESFSMVTDSGQHSCQRAYEADIVNLLVGPLAEAKYVSLCDDEIFNLQLMNLNALSHYGGHSDLESVQHYLEYFITSRHHREKKLKELLSQAYQFIDNPKHWDCIRSLAHFILESGDEVISCDDAICIFDTCLAARKSNTWKRSVTFAGR
;
A
#
# COMPACT_ATOMS: atom_id res chain seq x y z
N MET A 1 9.14 11.25 -12.84
CA MET A 1 8.76 12.65 -13.14
C MET A 1 8.86 13.44 -11.85
N GLU A 2 9.39 14.65 -11.95
CA GLU A 2 9.74 15.56 -10.86
C GLU A 2 8.53 15.95 -9.99
N ARG A 3 8.73 16.02 -8.67
CA ARG A 3 7.72 16.43 -7.69
C ARG A 3 7.64 17.96 -7.65
N ASN A 4 6.54 18.55 -8.14
CA ASN A 4 6.24 19.96 -7.93
C ASN A 4 5.08 20.10 -6.94
N TYR A 5 5.41 20.43 -5.69
CA TYR A 5 4.42 20.85 -4.69
C TYR A 5 3.95 22.27 -5.03
N GLN A 6 2.78 22.40 -5.65
CA GLN A 6 2.03 23.66 -5.64
C GLN A 6 0.69 23.45 -4.95
N VAL A 7 0.70 23.53 -3.62
CA VAL A 7 -0.50 23.77 -2.81
C VAL A 7 -0.24 25.00 -1.95
N ALA A 8 -1.25 25.88 -1.90
CA ALA A 8 -1.20 27.18 -1.26
C ALA A 8 -0.80 27.11 0.23
N ASN A 9 0.13 27.99 0.62
CA ASN A 9 0.75 28.18 1.94
C ASN A 9 1.66 27.04 2.44
N PRO A 10 3.00 27.13 2.28
CA PRO A 10 3.92 26.19 2.89
C PRO A 10 4.06 26.56 4.37
N LYS A 11 3.30 25.89 5.24
CA LYS A 11 3.97 25.48 6.48
C LYS A 11 5.14 24.62 6.01
N ASN A 12 6.37 25.03 6.30
CA ASN A 12 7.54 24.18 6.09
C ASN A 12 7.27 22.86 6.82
N ILE A 13 6.86 21.83 6.08
CA ILE A 13 6.73 20.48 6.62
C ILE A 13 8.14 20.10 7.04
N ASP A 14 8.29 19.69 8.30
CA ASP A 14 9.58 19.26 8.83
C ASP A 14 10.12 18.12 7.96
N PRO A 15 11.38 18.17 7.47
CA PRO A 15 11.94 17.10 6.64
C PRO A 15 11.76 15.71 7.27
N TYR A 16 11.87 15.61 8.60
CA TYR A 16 11.63 14.35 9.31
C TYR A 16 10.18 13.84 9.15
N GLU A 17 9.19 14.73 9.20
CA GLU A 17 7.78 14.38 8.96
C GLU A 17 7.58 13.85 7.54
N LEU A 18 8.21 14.45 6.55
CA LEU A 18 8.15 13.98 5.16
C LEU A 18 8.79 12.59 4.98
N HIS A 19 9.89 12.32 5.71
CA HIS A 19 10.52 10.99 5.71
C HIS A 19 9.57 9.95 6.28
N CYS A 20 8.92 10.25 7.40
CA CYS A 20 7.93 9.37 8.01
C CYS A 20 6.76 9.11 7.06
N ARG A 21 6.16 10.17 6.49
CA ARG A 21 5.06 10.03 5.52
C ARG A 21 5.43 9.09 4.37
N THR A 22 6.62 9.28 3.80
CA THR A 22 7.15 8.42 2.72
C THR A 22 7.34 6.98 3.20
N ALA A 23 7.93 6.75 4.37
CA ALA A 23 8.13 5.40 4.89
C ALA A 23 6.80 4.65 5.13
N TYR A 24 5.78 5.33 5.65
CA TYR A 24 4.45 4.75 5.84
C TYR A 24 3.74 4.47 4.51
N HIS A 25 3.91 5.35 3.53
CA HIS A 25 3.40 5.17 2.17
C HIS A 25 3.95 3.88 1.55
N GLU A 26 5.27 3.72 1.52
CA GLU A 26 5.93 2.56 0.93
C GLU A 26 5.67 1.27 1.72
N ALA A 27 5.67 1.34 3.05
CA ALA A 27 5.31 0.20 3.89
C ALA A 27 3.85 -0.24 3.65
N GLY A 28 2.96 0.69 3.34
CA GLY A 28 1.58 0.41 2.93
C GLY A 28 1.52 -0.45 1.67
N HIS A 29 2.20 -0.04 0.60
CA HIS A 29 2.28 -0.82 -0.64
C HIS A 29 2.84 -2.22 -0.39
N ALA A 30 4.00 -2.33 0.26
CA ALA A 30 4.65 -3.59 0.55
C ALA A 30 3.74 -4.54 1.36
N ALA A 31 3.03 -4.00 2.36
CA ALA A 31 2.08 -4.77 3.17
C ALA A 31 0.90 -5.28 2.34
N ALA A 32 0.36 -4.49 1.42
CA ALA A 32 -0.72 -4.95 0.54
C ALA A 32 -0.23 -6.04 -0.43
N ILE A 33 0.93 -5.81 -1.06
CA ILE A 33 1.57 -6.74 -1.98
C ILE A 33 1.80 -8.10 -1.33
N HIS A 34 2.26 -8.13 -0.07
CA HIS A 34 2.50 -9.39 0.62
C HIS A 34 1.23 -9.95 1.31
N ILE A 35 0.68 -9.21 2.28
CA ILE A 35 -0.34 -9.72 3.19
C ILE A 35 -1.68 -9.90 2.46
N ARG A 36 -2.12 -8.86 1.74
CA ARG A 36 -3.43 -8.89 1.09
C ARG A 36 -3.47 -9.88 -0.07
N ASN A 37 -2.44 -9.89 -0.93
CA ASN A 37 -2.38 -10.84 -2.04
C ASN A 37 -2.41 -12.29 -1.53
N ARG A 38 -1.67 -12.60 -0.46
CA ARG A 38 -1.71 -13.91 0.20
C ARG A 38 -3.09 -14.26 0.74
N GLN A 39 -3.77 -13.32 1.41
CA GLN A 39 -5.16 -13.51 1.90
C GLN A 39 -6.14 -13.79 0.75
N LYS A 40 -5.91 -13.20 -0.41
CA LYS A 40 -6.70 -13.41 -1.63
C LYS A 40 -6.26 -14.62 -2.45
N GLN A 41 -5.28 -15.40 -1.95
CA GLN A 41 -4.69 -16.56 -2.63
C GLN A 41 -4.22 -16.21 -4.05
N LEU A 42 -3.62 -15.03 -4.19
CA LEU A 42 -3.03 -14.58 -5.45
C LEU A 42 -1.59 -15.11 -5.55
N PRO A 43 -1.04 -15.24 -6.78
CA PRO A 43 0.36 -15.63 -6.97
C PRO A 43 1.31 -14.71 -6.19
N PRO A 44 2.41 -15.25 -5.64
CA PRO A 44 3.45 -14.42 -5.04
C PRO A 44 4.09 -13.53 -6.11
N VAL A 45 4.45 -12.32 -5.71
CA VAL A 45 5.14 -11.32 -6.53
C VAL A 45 6.37 -10.84 -5.78
N PHE A 46 7.45 -10.61 -6.51
CA PHE A 46 8.67 -10.04 -5.95
C PHE A 46 8.61 -8.51 -6.02
N PHE A 47 9.16 -7.87 -5.00
CA PHE A 47 9.34 -6.43 -4.91
C PHE A 47 10.58 -6.12 -4.07
N GLU A 48 11.07 -4.90 -4.15
CA GLU A 48 12.11 -4.37 -3.25
C GLU A 48 11.75 -2.95 -2.85
N ILE A 49 12.31 -2.46 -1.75
CA ILE A 49 12.16 -1.06 -1.34
C ILE A 49 13.51 -0.39 -1.48
N GLN A 50 13.62 0.53 -2.44
CA GLN A 50 14.81 1.35 -2.63
C GLN A 50 14.71 2.58 -1.73
N VAL A 51 15.74 2.83 -0.93
CA VAL A 51 15.83 3.93 0.02
C VAL A 51 17.07 4.77 -0.30
N LYS A 52 16.86 6.04 -0.65
CA LYS A 52 17.91 7.04 -0.80
C LYS A 52 17.83 7.99 0.39
N ARG A 53 18.93 8.11 1.13
CA ARG A 53 19.01 8.95 2.33
C ARG A 53 19.71 10.27 2.02
N PRO A 54 19.35 11.36 2.70
CA PRO A 54 20.01 12.64 2.51
C PRO A 54 21.49 12.53 2.92
N HIS A 55 22.38 12.90 2.00
CA HIS A 55 23.80 13.11 2.28
C HIS A 55 24.07 14.60 2.53
N ALA A 56 25.25 14.95 3.04
CA ALA A 56 25.60 16.33 3.43
C ALA A 56 25.38 17.41 2.33
N SER A 57 25.18 17.01 1.06
CA SER A 57 24.88 17.90 -0.08
C SER A 57 23.48 17.70 -0.70
N GLU A 58 22.70 16.70 -0.27
CA GLU A 58 21.38 16.37 -0.82
C GLU A 58 20.33 16.32 0.29
N MET A 59 19.24 17.07 0.14
CA MET A 59 18.25 17.30 1.20
C MET A 59 17.16 16.22 1.29
N ASP A 60 17.01 15.38 0.27
CA ASP A 60 15.76 14.63 0.10
C ASP A 60 15.93 13.14 0.41
N PHE A 61 15.27 12.69 1.47
CA PHE A 61 14.98 11.28 1.66
C PHE A 61 13.95 10.81 0.63
N PHE A 62 14.19 9.62 0.11
CA PHE A 62 13.30 8.96 -0.83
C PHE A 62 13.23 7.48 -0.47
N ALA A 63 12.03 6.93 -0.42
CA ALA A 63 11.83 5.50 -0.43
C ALA A 63 10.83 5.16 -1.53
N LYS A 64 10.97 4.00 -2.16
CA LYS A 64 10.04 3.52 -3.19
C LYS A 64 10.01 2.00 -3.28
N VAL A 65 8.82 1.42 -3.27
CA VAL A 65 8.58 0.04 -3.70
C VAL A 65 8.76 -0.08 -5.21
N ILE A 66 9.62 -1.00 -5.63
CA ILE A 66 9.87 -1.34 -7.02
C ILE A 66 9.26 -2.71 -7.32
N ASP A 67 8.62 -2.83 -8.49
CA ASP A 67 7.85 -4.00 -8.95
C ASP A 67 6.67 -4.34 -8.02
N GLY A 68 6.40 -5.63 -7.78
CA GLY A 68 5.28 -6.08 -6.94
C GLY A 68 3.89 -6.08 -7.59
N ASN A 69 3.79 -5.82 -8.90
CA ASN A 69 2.51 -5.85 -9.62
C ASN A 69 2.21 -7.25 -10.17
N LEU A 70 1.02 -7.77 -9.90
CA LEU A 70 0.53 -9.03 -10.43
C LEU A 70 0.36 -9.00 -11.95
N ILE A 71 0.01 -7.84 -12.51
CA ILE A 71 -0.19 -7.71 -13.96
C ILE A 71 1.08 -7.95 -14.77
N GLN A 72 2.26 -7.72 -14.19
CA GLN A 72 3.56 -7.97 -14.85
C GLN A 72 3.82 -9.48 -15.07
N ASN A 73 3.16 -10.34 -14.28
CA ASN A 73 3.29 -11.79 -14.36
C ASN A 73 2.21 -12.44 -15.25
N LEU A 74 1.34 -11.64 -15.88
CA LEU A 74 0.34 -12.16 -16.80
C LEU A 74 0.98 -12.49 -18.16
N PRO A 75 0.62 -13.62 -18.80
CA PRO A 75 1.09 -13.91 -20.15
C PRO A 75 0.65 -12.79 -21.13
N ILE A 76 1.57 -12.32 -21.98
CA ILE A 76 1.33 -11.24 -22.96
C ILE A 76 0.07 -11.52 -23.81
N ALA A 77 -0.12 -12.77 -24.22
CA ALA A 77 -1.30 -13.19 -24.97
C ALA A 77 -2.62 -12.91 -24.24
N VAL A 78 -2.68 -13.00 -22.91
CA VAL A 78 -3.88 -12.73 -22.09
C VAL A 78 -4.18 -11.23 -22.02
N ILE A 79 -3.13 -10.39 -22.03
CA ILE A 79 -3.25 -8.93 -22.02
C ILE A 79 -3.81 -8.42 -23.36
N GLU A 80 -3.30 -8.96 -24.48
CA GLU A 80 -3.74 -8.56 -25.84
C GLU A 80 -5.12 -9.10 -26.22
N SER A 81 -5.59 -10.16 -25.57
CA SER A 81 -6.84 -10.83 -25.91
C SER A 81 -7.92 -10.74 -24.82
N PHE A 82 -7.88 -9.72 -23.95
CA PHE A 82 -8.87 -9.53 -22.88
C PHE A 82 -10.35 -9.57 -23.35
N SER A 83 -10.60 -9.24 -24.62
CA SER A 83 -11.91 -9.32 -25.28
C SER A 83 -12.24 -10.69 -25.94
N MET A 84 -11.27 -11.60 -26.00
CA MET A 84 -11.33 -12.92 -26.67
C MET A 84 -11.00 -14.11 -25.77
N VAL A 85 -10.58 -13.89 -24.52
CA VAL A 85 -10.25 -14.96 -23.56
C VAL A 85 -11.54 -15.57 -22.99
N THR A 86 -11.57 -16.89 -22.81
CA THR A 86 -12.64 -17.63 -22.12
C THR A 86 -12.94 -17.05 -20.72
N ASP A 87 -14.18 -17.16 -20.23
CA ASP A 87 -14.63 -16.61 -18.93
C ASP A 87 -13.62 -16.80 -17.78
N SER A 88 -13.00 -17.98 -17.66
CA SER A 88 -12.04 -18.28 -16.59
C SER A 88 -10.72 -17.45 -16.63
N GLY A 89 -10.19 -17.17 -17.82
CA GLY A 89 -8.96 -16.39 -17.99
C GLY A 89 -9.21 -14.88 -17.84
N GLN A 90 -10.37 -14.41 -18.29
CA GLN A 90 -10.83 -13.04 -18.07
C GLN A 90 -10.99 -12.76 -16.57
N HIS A 91 -11.52 -13.73 -15.80
CA HIS A 91 -11.61 -13.64 -14.35
C HIS A 91 -10.26 -13.59 -13.64
N SER A 92 -9.26 -14.37 -14.07
CA SER A 92 -7.92 -14.33 -13.45
C SER A 92 -7.23 -12.98 -13.72
N CYS A 93 -7.38 -12.47 -14.93
CA CYS A 93 -6.80 -11.20 -15.33
C CYS A 93 -7.44 -10.04 -14.56
N GLN A 94 -8.77 -9.97 -14.52
CA GLN A 94 -9.48 -8.95 -13.73
C GLN A 94 -9.08 -8.99 -12.25
N ARG A 95 -8.92 -10.17 -11.66
CA ARG A 95 -8.46 -10.29 -10.27
C ARG A 95 -7.08 -9.71 -10.03
N ALA A 96 -6.15 -9.85 -10.98
CA ALA A 96 -4.82 -9.25 -10.89
C ALA A 96 -4.91 -7.72 -10.94
N TYR A 97 -5.64 -7.16 -11.90
CA TYR A 97 -5.86 -5.71 -12.00
C TYR A 97 -6.52 -5.12 -10.75
N GLU A 98 -7.61 -5.73 -10.28
CA GLU A 98 -8.29 -5.28 -9.05
C GLU A 98 -7.39 -5.38 -7.83
N ALA A 99 -6.51 -6.39 -7.77
CA ALA A 99 -5.55 -6.52 -6.68
C ALA A 99 -4.48 -5.45 -6.72
N ASP A 100 -3.88 -5.19 -7.88
CA ASP A 100 -2.86 -4.15 -8.04
C ASP A 100 -3.43 -2.75 -7.78
N ILE A 101 -4.67 -2.46 -8.22
CA ILE A 101 -5.36 -1.21 -7.88
C ILE A 101 -5.47 -1.05 -6.36
N VAL A 102 -5.85 -2.10 -5.63
CA VAL A 102 -5.92 -2.00 -4.17
C VAL A 102 -4.54 -1.84 -3.56
N ASN A 103 -3.53 -2.55 -4.07
CA ASN A 103 -2.16 -2.41 -3.57
C ASN A 103 -1.62 -0.98 -3.77
N LEU A 104 -1.96 -0.34 -4.89
CA LEU A 104 -1.66 1.07 -5.17
C LEU A 104 -2.43 2.02 -4.23
N LEU A 105 -3.71 1.77 -3.93
CA LEU A 105 -4.47 2.66 -3.04
C LEU A 105 -4.04 2.59 -1.58
N VAL A 106 -3.43 1.48 -1.15
CA VAL A 106 -3.02 1.28 0.25
C VAL A 106 -1.87 2.22 0.65
N GLY A 107 -0.94 2.58 -0.24
CA GLY A 107 0.16 3.50 0.07
C GLY A 107 -0.34 4.89 0.52
N PRO A 108 -1.11 5.60 -0.32
CA PRO A 108 -1.67 6.91 0.03
C PRO A 108 -2.59 6.87 1.26
N LEU A 109 -3.34 5.77 1.45
CA LEU A 109 -4.17 5.60 2.64
C LEU A 109 -3.33 5.38 3.91
N ALA A 110 -2.20 4.68 3.82
CA ALA A 110 -1.28 4.50 4.94
C ALA A 110 -0.66 5.83 5.35
N GLU A 111 -0.22 6.62 4.38
CA GLU A 111 0.29 7.98 4.62
C GLU A 111 -0.80 8.86 5.26
N ALA A 112 -2.01 8.87 4.70
CA ALA A 112 -3.13 9.63 5.25
C ALA A 112 -3.46 9.22 6.69
N LYS A 113 -3.48 7.92 7.00
CA LYS A 113 -3.71 7.43 8.36
C LYS A 113 -2.60 7.86 9.31
N TYR A 114 -1.34 7.81 8.87
CA TYR A 114 -0.22 8.30 9.68
C TYR A 114 -0.39 9.78 10.03
N VAL A 115 -0.69 10.63 9.04
CA VAL A 115 -0.91 12.07 9.25
C VAL A 115 -2.08 12.31 10.21
N SER A 116 -3.24 11.67 9.99
CA SER A 116 -4.38 11.80 10.89
C SER A 116 -4.04 11.39 12.33
N LEU A 117 -3.23 10.34 12.53
CA LEU A 117 -2.81 9.93 13.88
C LEU A 117 -1.83 10.91 14.54
N CYS A 118 -0.95 11.56 13.76
CA CYS A 118 -0.05 12.59 14.25
C CYS A 118 -0.80 13.87 14.66
N ASP A 119 -1.85 14.21 13.93
CA ASP A 119 -2.64 15.42 14.15
C ASP A 119 -3.81 15.22 15.15
N ASP A 120 -3.94 14.03 15.75
CA ASP A 120 -5.06 13.61 16.62
C ASP A 120 -6.43 13.75 15.91
N GLU A 121 -6.44 13.52 14.59
CA GLU A 121 -7.62 13.54 13.73
C GLU A 121 -8.20 12.13 13.49
N ILE A 122 -9.49 12.11 13.16
CA ILE A 122 -10.20 10.85 12.85
C ILE A 122 -9.89 10.43 11.41
N PHE A 123 -9.24 9.27 11.26
CA PHE A 123 -9.13 8.60 9.97
C PHE A 123 -10.49 8.03 9.53
N ASN A 124 -11.07 8.56 8.45
CA ASN A 124 -12.41 8.21 7.98
C ASN A 124 -12.49 8.12 6.45
N LEU A 125 -13.06 7.02 5.94
CA LEU A 125 -13.26 6.78 4.50
C LEU A 125 -14.05 7.88 3.78
N GLN A 126 -14.98 8.56 4.46
CA GLN A 126 -15.75 9.66 3.86
C GLN A 126 -14.89 10.90 3.59
N LEU A 127 -13.83 11.08 4.38
CA LEU A 127 -12.86 12.16 4.21
C LEU A 127 -11.74 11.76 3.23
N MET A 128 -11.38 10.47 3.19
CA MET A 128 -10.33 9.90 2.33
C MET A 128 -10.84 9.54 0.93
N ASN A 129 -11.40 10.52 0.21
CA ASN A 129 -11.76 10.36 -1.20
C ASN A 129 -10.53 10.52 -2.12
N LEU A 130 -10.68 10.24 -3.42
CA LEU A 130 -9.57 10.27 -4.39
C LEU A 130 -8.87 11.64 -4.46
N ASN A 131 -9.63 12.74 -4.34
CA ASN A 131 -9.05 14.08 -4.33
C ASN A 131 -8.28 14.34 -3.04
N ALA A 132 -8.66 13.72 -1.91
CA ALA A 132 -7.88 13.80 -0.69
C ALA A 132 -6.58 13.00 -0.83
N LEU A 133 -6.64 11.77 -1.36
CA LEU A 133 -5.48 10.88 -1.52
C LEU A 133 -4.38 11.47 -2.42
N SER A 134 -4.69 12.32 -3.39
CA SER A 134 -3.65 13.00 -4.18
C SER A 134 -2.75 13.93 -3.37
N HIS A 135 -3.15 14.31 -2.15
CA HIS A 135 -2.36 15.13 -1.22
C HIS A 135 -1.50 14.28 -0.25
N TYR A 136 -1.61 12.95 -0.31
CA TYR A 136 -0.87 12.00 0.52
C TYR A 136 0.01 11.10 -0.35
N GLY A 137 0.88 11.72 -1.15
CA GLY A 137 1.79 11.00 -2.06
C GLY A 137 1.11 10.30 -3.25
N GLY A 138 -0.22 10.14 -3.23
CA GLY A 138 -0.94 9.26 -4.14
C GLY A 138 -1.19 9.75 -5.56
N HIS A 139 -0.57 10.84 -6.01
CA HIS A 139 -0.82 11.36 -7.36
C HIS A 139 -0.46 10.34 -8.45
N SER A 140 0.75 9.76 -8.40
CA SER A 140 1.19 8.74 -9.36
C SER A 140 0.44 7.42 -9.23
N ASP A 141 0.05 7.05 -8.01
CA ASP A 141 -0.70 5.83 -7.76
C ASP A 141 -2.11 5.95 -8.33
N LEU A 142 -2.75 7.10 -8.12
CA LEU A 142 -4.08 7.37 -8.66
C LEU A 142 -4.08 7.42 -10.18
N GLU A 143 -3.03 7.97 -10.81
CA GLU A 143 -2.87 7.93 -12.27
C GLU A 143 -2.78 6.47 -12.76
N SER A 144 -1.96 5.65 -12.11
CA SER A 144 -1.83 4.21 -12.43
C SER A 144 -3.14 3.46 -12.22
N VAL A 145 -3.88 3.77 -11.16
CA VAL A 145 -5.21 3.20 -10.87
C VAL A 145 -6.22 3.55 -11.98
N GLN A 146 -6.23 4.79 -12.46
CA GLN A 146 -7.10 5.18 -13.58
C GLN A 146 -6.75 4.40 -14.84
N HIS A 147 -5.45 4.32 -15.17
CA HIS A 147 -4.96 3.57 -16.32
C HIS A 147 -5.35 2.10 -16.26
N TYR A 148 -5.22 1.46 -15.08
CA TYR A 148 -5.61 0.07 -14.87
C TYR A 148 -7.11 -0.15 -15.04
N LEU A 149 -7.96 0.74 -14.54
CA LEU A 149 -9.41 0.65 -14.71
C LEU A 149 -9.86 0.81 -16.17
N GLU A 150 -9.14 1.61 -16.95
CA GLU A 150 -9.44 1.84 -18.37
C GLU A 150 -9.22 0.60 -19.24
N TYR A 151 -8.30 -0.28 -18.86
CA TYR A 151 -8.02 -1.51 -19.62
C TYR A 151 -9.20 -2.47 -19.69
N PHE A 152 -10.04 -2.55 -18.64
CA PHE A 152 -11.09 -3.57 -18.56
C PHE A 152 -12.50 -3.02 -18.31
N ILE A 153 -12.66 -1.71 -18.06
CA ILE A 153 -13.97 -1.09 -17.88
C ILE A 153 -14.12 0.14 -18.77
N THR A 154 -14.82 -0.03 -19.90
CA THR A 154 -15.06 1.06 -20.85
C THR A 154 -15.96 2.15 -20.27
N SER A 155 -16.99 1.77 -19.51
CA SER A 155 -17.98 2.71 -18.97
C SER A 155 -17.42 3.50 -17.77
N ARG A 156 -17.36 4.83 -17.90
CA ARG A 156 -16.94 5.73 -16.80
C ARG A 156 -17.75 5.52 -15.51
N HIS A 157 -19.07 5.37 -15.61
CA HIS A 157 -19.91 5.14 -14.42
C HIS A 157 -19.54 3.84 -13.71
N HIS A 158 -19.27 2.77 -14.46
CA HIS A 158 -18.84 1.50 -13.89
C HIS A 158 -17.43 1.59 -13.29
N ARG A 159 -16.52 2.37 -13.90
CA ARG A 159 -15.19 2.67 -13.33
C ARG A 159 -15.30 3.37 -11.99
N GLU A 160 -16.11 4.41 -11.89
CA GLU A 160 -16.32 5.16 -10.64
C GLU A 160 -16.92 4.26 -9.54
N LYS A 161 -17.88 3.39 -9.89
CA LYS A 161 -18.45 2.41 -8.94
C LYS A 161 -17.40 1.40 -8.47
N LYS A 162 -16.62 0.82 -9.40
CA LYS A 162 -15.58 -0.15 -9.08
C LYS A 162 -14.46 0.48 -8.24
N LEU A 163 -14.06 1.71 -8.56
CA LEU A 163 -13.03 2.42 -7.79
C LEU A 163 -13.47 2.67 -6.34
N LYS A 164 -14.73 3.04 -6.10
CA LYS A 164 -15.27 3.16 -4.73
C LYS A 164 -15.24 1.83 -3.98
N GLU A 165 -15.57 0.73 -4.65
CA GLU A 165 -15.49 -0.62 -4.08
C GLU A 165 -14.05 -0.97 -3.69
N LEU A 166 -13.10 -0.77 -4.60
CA LEU A 166 -11.68 -1.08 -4.37
C LEU A 166 -11.07 -0.17 -3.29
N LEU A 167 -11.43 1.12 -3.27
CA LEU A 167 -11.03 2.05 -2.22
C LEU A 167 -11.56 1.62 -0.84
N SER A 168 -12.81 1.14 -0.76
CA SER A 168 -13.37 0.60 0.48
C SER A 168 -12.59 -0.62 0.97
N GLN A 169 -12.16 -1.51 0.06
CA GLN A 169 -11.32 -2.65 0.41
C GLN A 169 -9.93 -2.22 0.91
N ALA A 170 -9.30 -1.24 0.24
CA ALA A 170 -8.02 -0.69 0.66
C ALA A 170 -8.10 -0.04 2.06
N TYR A 171 -9.17 0.72 2.31
CA TYR A 171 -9.43 1.33 3.60
C TYR A 171 -9.61 0.28 4.70
N GLN A 172 -10.43 -0.76 4.47
CA GLN A 172 -10.62 -1.84 5.45
C GLN A 172 -9.31 -2.58 5.76
N PHE A 173 -8.43 -2.71 4.76
CA PHE A 173 -7.10 -3.28 4.96
C PHE A 173 -6.26 -2.43 5.91
N ILE A 174 -6.21 -1.11 5.70
CA ILE A 174 -5.49 -0.14 6.55
C ILE A 174 -6.10 0.01 7.94
N ASP A 175 -7.43 -0.03 8.03
CA ASP A 175 -8.14 0.12 9.30
C ASP A 175 -7.99 -1.10 10.22
N ASN A 176 -7.63 -2.26 9.66
CA ASN A 176 -7.32 -3.44 10.43
C ASN A 176 -6.09 -3.21 11.34
N PRO A 177 -6.23 -3.32 12.68
CA PRO A 177 -5.13 -3.04 13.60
C PRO A 177 -3.90 -3.94 13.39
N LYS A 178 -4.10 -5.20 12.96
CA LYS A 178 -2.98 -6.12 12.72
C LYS A 178 -2.17 -5.71 11.50
N HIS A 179 -2.84 -5.33 10.41
CA HIS A 179 -2.16 -4.87 9.20
C HIS A 179 -1.45 -3.54 9.47
N TRP A 180 -2.11 -2.63 10.21
CA TRP A 180 -1.50 -1.36 10.61
C TRP A 180 -0.24 -1.55 11.45
N ASP A 181 -0.24 -2.49 12.40
CA ASP A 181 0.95 -2.81 13.19
C ASP A 181 2.11 -3.30 12.32
N CYS A 182 1.83 -4.09 11.28
CA CYS A 182 2.82 -4.56 10.32
C CYS A 182 3.40 -3.39 9.50
N ILE A 183 2.52 -2.53 8.97
CA ILE A 183 2.90 -1.33 8.20
C ILE A 183 3.79 -0.43 9.04
N ARG A 184 3.40 -0.14 10.28
CA ARG A 184 4.19 0.66 11.20
C ARG A 184 5.57 0.04 11.46
N SER A 185 5.63 -1.27 11.67
CA SER A 185 6.89 -1.97 11.95
C SER A 185 7.86 -1.88 10.76
N LEU A 186 7.35 -2.06 9.53
CA LEU A 186 8.17 -1.89 8.33
C LEU A 186 8.54 -0.41 8.10
N ALA A 187 7.65 0.54 8.36
CA ALA A 187 7.95 1.96 8.23
C ALA A 187 9.09 2.38 9.18
N HIS A 188 9.09 1.90 10.42
CA HIS A 188 10.21 2.11 11.34
C HIS A 188 11.50 1.49 10.81
N PHE A 189 11.43 0.26 10.28
CA PHE A 189 12.59 -0.38 9.68
C PHE A 189 13.16 0.42 8.48
N ILE A 190 12.30 0.90 7.58
CA ILE A 190 12.69 1.78 6.46
C ILE A 190 13.42 3.03 6.96
N LEU A 191 12.95 3.62 8.06
CA LEU A 191 13.58 4.82 8.63
C LEU A 191 14.93 4.50 9.30
N GLU A 192 15.05 3.36 9.97
CA GLU A 192 16.15 3.05 10.89
C GLU A 192 17.27 2.14 10.34
N SER A 193 16.99 1.24 9.38
CA SER A 193 17.90 0.13 9.05
C SER A 193 19.24 0.56 8.42
N GLY A 194 19.33 1.79 7.91
CA GLY A 194 20.51 2.30 7.21
C GLY A 194 20.68 1.75 5.80
N ASP A 195 19.97 0.68 5.45
CA ASP A 195 20.05 0.03 4.14
C ASP A 195 19.51 0.94 3.02
N GLU A 196 20.14 0.83 1.85
CA GLU A 196 19.69 1.49 0.61
C GLU A 196 18.70 0.63 -0.17
N VAL A 197 18.70 -0.69 0.06
CA VAL A 197 17.78 -1.64 -0.54
C VAL A 197 17.29 -2.60 0.52
N ILE A 198 15.99 -2.62 0.76
CA ILE A 198 15.32 -3.59 1.63
C ILE A 198 14.68 -4.64 0.74
N SER A 199 15.08 -5.90 0.92
CA SER A 199 14.61 -6.99 0.08
C SER A 199 13.16 -7.38 0.41
N CYS A 200 12.51 -8.08 -0.52
CA CYS A 200 11.22 -8.75 -0.28
C CYS A 200 11.29 -9.63 0.98
N ASP A 201 12.36 -10.42 1.13
CA ASP A 201 12.50 -11.37 2.24
C ASP A 201 12.61 -10.65 3.60
N ASP A 202 13.31 -9.52 3.66
CA ASP A 202 13.41 -8.70 4.88
C ASP A 202 12.03 -8.13 5.25
N ALA A 203 11.32 -7.57 4.28
CA ALA A 203 9.96 -7.04 4.49
C ALA A 203 9.00 -8.16 4.93
N ILE A 204 9.06 -9.34 4.31
CA ILE A 204 8.26 -10.51 4.67
C ILE A 204 8.56 -10.97 6.10
N CYS A 205 9.84 -11.02 6.48
CA CYS A 205 10.27 -11.41 7.82
C CYS A 205 9.64 -10.50 8.89
N ILE A 206 9.62 -9.19 8.65
CA ILE A 206 8.96 -8.21 9.51
C ILE A 206 7.45 -8.49 9.59
N PHE A 207 6.78 -8.66 8.45
CA PHE A 207 5.35 -8.92 8.42
C PHE A 207 4.94 -10.22 9.11
N ASP A 208 5.62 -11.32 8.83
CA ASP A 208 5.34 -12.63 9.46
C ASP A 208 5.56 -12.58 10.97
N THR A 209 6.59 -11.86 11.44
CA THR A 209 6.84 -11.62 12.87
C THR A 209 5.70 -10.85 13.53
N CYS A 210 5.27 -9.74 12.92
CA CYS A 210 4.14 -8.93 13.42
C CYS A 210 2.84 -9.75 13.49
N LEU A 211 2.56 -10.57 12.48
CA LEU A 211 1.37 -11.42 12.43
C LEU A 211 1.42 -12.57 13.45
N ALA A 212 2.61 -13.10 13.75
CA ALA A 212 2.81 -14.15 14.74
C ALA A 212 2.75 -13.65 16.20
N ALA A 213 3.30 -12.47 16.50
CA ALA A 213 3.41 -11.91 17.86
C ALA A 213 2.06 -11.74 18.60
N ARG A 214 0.93 -11.63 17.88
CA ARG A 214 -0.40 -11.60 18.50
C ARG A 214 -1.04 -12.97 18.71
N LYS A 215 -0.62 -14.02 18.01
CA LYS A 215 -1.11 -15.38 18.28
C LYS A 215 -0.68 -15.84 19.68
N SER A 216 0.51 -15.47 20.13
CA SER A 216 1.03 -15.79 21.47
C SER A 216 0.37 -14.98 22.60
N ASN A 217 0.04 -13.70 22.36
CA ASN A 217 -0.64 -12.86 23.36
C ASN A 217 -2.11 -13.25 23.59
N THR A 218 -2.74 -13.91 22.62
CA THR A 218 -4.12 -14.44 22.78
C THR A 218 -4.13 -15.69 23.67
N TRP A 219 -3.06 -16.50 23.65
CA TRP A 219 -2.90 -17.67 24.53
C TRP A 219 -2.54 -17.28 25.97
N LYS A 220 -1.73 -16.23 26.18
CA LYS A 220 -1.38 -15.78 27.54
C LYS A 220 -2.57 -15.19 28.32
N ARG A 221 -3.61 -14.69 27.63
CA ARG A 221 -4.83 -14.19 28.28
C ARG A 221 -5.85 -15.27 28.65
N SER A 222 -5.74 -16.49 28.10
CA SER A 222 -6.65 -17.60 28.41
C SER A 222 -6.14 -18.55 29.50
N VAL A 223 -4.94 -18.33 30.05
CA VAL A 223 -4.33 -19.24 31.05
C VAL A 223 -4.40 -18.71 32.50
N THR A 224 -4.95 -17.52 32.76
CA THR A 224 -5.07 -16.98 34.13
C THR A 224 -6.49 -17.03 34.72
N PHE A 225 -7.32 -17.99 34.31
CA PHE A 225 -8.59 -18.28 35.01
C PHE A 225 -8.93 -19.77 34.98
N ALA A 226 -8.05 -20.61 35.55
CA ALA A 226 -8.42 -21.94 36.01
C ALA A 226 -7.41 -22.45 37.04
N GLY A 227 -7.76 -22.38 38.32
CA GLY A 227 -7.25 -23.34 39.30
C GLY A 227 -6.65 -22.78 40.59
N ARG A 228 -7.56 -22.57 41.55
CA ARG A 228 -7.46 -22.76 43.02
C ARG A 228 -6.39 -21.99 43.80
#